data_AF-A0AAJ2K0I1-F1
#
_entry.id   AF-A0AAJ2K0I1-F1
#
_cell.length_a   1.000
_cell.length_b   1.000
_cell.length_c   1.000
_cell.angle_alpha   90.00
_cell.angle_beta   90.00
_cell.angle_gamma   90.00
#
_symmetry.space_group_name_H-M   'P 1'
#
loop_
_entity.id
_entity.type
_entity.pdbx_description
1 polymer ?
#
loop_
_entity_poly.entity_id
_entity_poly.type
_entity_poly.pdbx_seq_one_letter_code
_entity_poly.pdbx_strand_id
1 'polypeptide(L)'
;MNIKKAILASMLVSSMLVAVADPIPAGAGAAQEQQLDRWTIQIDPKWTEKLNQAVKLFAGEDVQLQKVGKLDFNNKNASKITEVRSVDGKYSLQFDYDTGVIWTVSGKTATIDQISKQEQEDVLKWLKAIYPKKKYAFDNEVEVIHQFTDEKLSKTSKAEVREEKTYELKGKDFSASLHKLDGIPEHIGHITIDFDKKELDPKLLKTVVDAAQTVSTNKFEMTTAQLRVDLSPIISKNKPNITWVFHDGKVTIYADPNTGKINSIYNELGKQVRENKGISEKEAREAVAPIVKKVFNIDMNGYSVKWDGTEKDFAFTKKNGMNVRAALDANKKVVYIRVGRAAAPGIIKYAADLEAKPH
;
A
#
# COMPACT_ATOMS: atom_id res chain seq x y z
N MET A 1 16.31 44.02 -24.13
CA MET A 1 16.78 42.65 -24.43
C MET A 1 17.81 42.25 -23.37
N ASN A 2 17.78 40.98 -22.95
CA ASN A 2 18.77 40.25 -22.15
C ASN A 2 18.74 40.32 -20.60
N ILE A 3 17.79 39.53 -20.07
CA ILE A 3 17.99 38.35 -19.21
C ILE A 3 18.95 38.54 -18.01
N LYS A 4 18.34 38.73 -16.84
CA LYS A 4 18.96 38.56 -15.52
C LYS A 4 19.15 37.08 -15.23
N LYS A 5 20.36 36.72 -14.80
CA LYS A 5 20.79 35.37 -14.41
C LYS A 5 19.98 34.90 -13.20
N ALA A 6 19.18 33.85 -13.40
CA ALA A 6 18.56 33.09 -12.31
C ALA A 6 19.60 32.15 -11.69
N ILE A 7 19.73 32.22 -10.37
CA ILE A 7 20.53 31.31 -9.57
C ILE A 7 19.73 30.01 -9.46
N LEU A 8 20.18 28.98 -10.17
CA LEU A 8 19.65 27.63 -10.08
C LEU A 8 20.20 27.00 -8.80
N ALA A 9 19.40 26.97 -7.73
CA ALA A 9 19.69 26.16 -6.56
C ALA A 9 19.46 24.69 -6.92
N SER A 10 20.53 23.97 -7.22
CA SER A 10 20.55 22.52 -7.37
C SER A 10 20.22 21.86 -6.04
N MET A 11 18.96 21.45 -5.85
CA MET A 11 18.60 20.50 -4.79
C MET A 11 19.15 19.13 -5.15
N LEU A 12 20.24 18.77 -4.48
CA LEU A 12 20.76 17.42 -4.37
C LEU A 12 19.71 16.56 -3.65
N VAL A 13 18.99 15.73 -4.40
CA VAL A 13 18.32 14.57 -3.83
C VAL A 13 19.42 13.58 -3.47
N SER A 14 19.54 13.33 -2.17
CA SER A 14 20.55 12.49 -1.53
C SER A 14 20.70 11.13 -2.24
N SER A 15 21.84 10.90 -2.87
CA SER A 15 22.36 9.58 -3.20
C SER A 15 23.78 9.50 -2.65
N MET A 16 23.90 8.98 -1.43
CA MET A 16 25.20 8.56 -0.91
C MET A 16 25.63 7.29 -1.66
N LEU A 17 26.64 7.44 -2.52
CA LEU A 17 27.71 6.47 -2.75
C LEU A 17 28.87 7.22 -3.41
N VAL A 18 29.71 7.85 -2.58
CA VAL A 18 31.00 8.37 -3.01
C VAL A 18 31.94 7.18 -3.09
N ALA A 19 32.15 6.65 -4.29
CA ALA A 19 33.32 5.84 -4.61
C ALA A 19 34.43 6.79 -5.07
N VAL A 20 35.54 6.79 -4.34
CA VAL A 20 36.76 7.53 -4.67
C VAL A 20 37.27 7.05 -6.03
N ALA A 21 37.50 8.00 -6.94
CA ALA A 21 37.94 7.72 -8.30
C ALA A 21 39.44 7.38 -8.34
N ASP A 22 39.76 6.13 -8.67
CA ASP A 22 40.97 5.79 -9.42
C ASP A 22 40.61 5.61 -10.90
N PRO A 23 41.53 5.87 -11.85
CA PRO A 23 41.21 5.85 -13.27
C PRO A 23 40.96 4.42 -13.76
N ILE A 24 39.72 4.14 -14.18
CA ILE A 24 39.37 2.90 -14.88
C ILE A 24 39.91 2.97 -16.32
N PRO A 25 40.68 1.98 -16.80
CA PRO A 25 41.15 1.93 -18.17
C PRO A 25 39.99 1.73 -19.15
N ALA A 26 40.08 2.38 -20.31
CA ALA A 26 39.08 2.40 -21.36
C ALA A 26 38.71 0.98 -21.83
N GLY A 27 37.49 0.54 -21.49
CA GLY A 27 36.98 -0.77 -21.90
C GLY A 27 35.81 -1.29 -21.08
N ALA A 28 34.78 -0.47 -20.83
CA ALA A 28 33.50 -0.93 -20.28
C ALA A 28 32.40 0.08 -20.62
N GLY A 29 32.05 0.16 -21.90
CA GLY A 29 30.82 0.80 -22.34
C GLY A 29 29.63 -0.13 -22.09
N ALA A 30 28.54 0.44 -21.58
CA ALA A 30 27.22 -0.15 -21.36
C ALA A 30 27.02 -1.03 -20.11
N ALA A 31 26.51 -0.40 -19.04
CA ALA A 31 25.36 -0.84 -18.23
C ALA A 31 25.44 -0.21 -16.83
N GLN A 32 25.14 1.08 -16.73
CA GLN A 32 24.55 1.64 -15.51
C GLN A 32 23.14 2.10 -15.88
N GLU A 33 22.23 1.14 -16.04
CA GLU A 33 20.83 1.43 -15.80
C GLU A 33 20.73 1.80 -14.32
N GLN A 34 20.37 3.05 -14.04
CA GLN A 34 19.86 3.45 -12.73
C GLN A 34 18.66 2.55 -12.44
N GLN A 35 18.87 1.53 -11.62
CA GLN A 35 17.82 0.63 -11.17
C GLN A 35 16.86 1.46 -10.32
N LEU A 36 15.85 2.04 -10.96
CA LEU A 36 14.68 2.60 -10.29
C LEU A 36 14.14 1.51 -9.36
N ASP A 37 13.76 1.92 -8.15
CA ASP A 37 13.02 1.06 -7.24
C ASP A 37 11.87 0.41 -8.02
N ARG A 38 11.63 -0.89 -7.82
CA ARG A 38 10.67 -1.71 -8.58
C ARG A 38 9.22 -1.21 -8.50
N TRP A 39 8.96 -0.22 -7.64
CA TRP A 39 7.67 0.43 -7.46
C TRP A 39 7.58 1.80 -8.14
N THR A 40 8.67 2.27 -8.72
CA THR A 40 8.72 3.54 -9.46
C THR A 40 8.53 3.28 -10.95
N ILE A 41 7.64 4.04 -11.58
CA ILE A 41 7.32 3.94 -13.00
C ILE A 41 7.63 5.27 -13.69
N GLN A 42 8.25 5.21 -14.87
CA GLN A 42 8.36 6.36 -15.76
C GLN A 42 7.00 6.65 -16.39
N ILE A 43 6.52 7.87 -16.24
CA ILE A 43 5.22 8.26 -16.80
C ILE A 43 5.35 8.39 -18.31
N ASP A 44 4.53 7.66 -19.04
CA ASP A 44 4.48 7.74 -20.50
C ASP A 44 4.16 9.19 -20.91
N PRO A 45 5.01 9.83 -21.73
CA PRO A 45 4.81 11.22 -22.16
C PRO A 45 3.43 11.49 -22.75
N LYS A 46 2.77 10.49 -23.35
CA LYS A 46 1.42 10.64 -23.92
C LYS A 46 0.35 11.02 -22.89
N TRP A 47 0.57 10.72 -21.61
CA TRP A 47 -0.35 11.07 -20.53
C TRP A 47 -0.11 12.47 -19.96
N THR A 48 1.07 13.05 -20.19
CA THR A 48 1.51 14.32 -19.56
C THR A 48 0.47 15.43 -19.62
N GLU A 49 -0.03 15.74 -20.82
CA GLU A 49 -1.00 16.82 -21.04
C GLU A 49 -2.27 16.60 -20.22
N LYS A 50 -2.82 15.38 -20.28
CA LYS A 50 -4.04 15.00 -19.57
C LYS A 50 -3.88 15.07 -18.04
N LEU A 51 -2.77 14.55 -17.53
CA LEU A 51 -2.47 14.57 -16.08
C LEU A 51 -2.29 16.01 -15.58
N ASN A 52 -1.56 16.85 -16.32
CA ASN A 52 -1.38 18.26 -15.98
C ASN A 52 -2.72 19.02 -16.01
N GLN A 53 -3.58 18.77 -17.00
CA GLN A 53 -4.91 19.38 -17.07
C GLN A 53 -5.79 19.00 -15.88
N ALA A 54 -5.78 17.74 -15.45
CA ALA A 54 -6.55 17.30 -14.30
C ALA A 54 -6.10 17.98 -12.99
N VAL A 55 -4.78 18.06 -12.76
CA VAL A 55 -4.26 18.77 -11.58
C VAL A 55 -4.54 20.27 -11.68
N LYS A 56 -4.45 20.88 -12.87
CA LYS A 56 -4.82 22.28 -13.07
C LYS A 56 -6.29 22.55 -12.74
N LEU A 57 -7.20 21.67 -13.15
CA LEU A 57 -8.63 21.78 -12.81
C LEU A 57 -8.86 21.76 -11.29
N PHE A 58 -8.06 20.97 -10.55
CA PHE A 58 -8.11 20.92 -9.10
C PHE A 58 -7.42 22.11 -8.41
N ALA A 59 -6.20 22.44 -8.85
CA ALA A 59 -5.36 23.44 -8.23
C ALA A 59 -5.77 24.88 -8.57
N GLY A 60 -6.46 25.09 -9.70
CA GLY A 60 -6.78 26.41 -10.24
C GLY A 60 -5.62 27.10 -10.96
N GLU A 61 -4.44 26.47 -11.01
CA GLU A 61 -3.21 26.99 -11.61
C GLU A 61 -2.40 25.89 -12.30
N ASP A 62 -1.45 26.27 -13.14
CA ASP A 62 -0.55 25.32 -13.80
C ASP A 62 0.41 24.69 -12.77
N VAL A 63 0.36 23.36 -12.66
CA VAL A 63 1.20 22.58 -11.74
C VAL A 63 2.11 21.65 -12.54
N GLN A 64 3.40 21.68 -12.24
CA GLN A 64 4.36 20.78 -12.85
C GLN A 64 4.41 19.44 -12.11
N LEU A 65 4.00 18.37 -12.79
CA LEU A 65 4.12 17.00 -12.30
C LEU A 65 5.54 16.43 -12.46
N GLN A 66 5.90 15.54 -11.54
CA GLN A 66 7.08 14.68 -11.69
C GLN A 66 6.91 13.76 -12.90
N LYS A 67 8.03 13.38 -13.53
CA LYS A 67 8.05 12.43 -14.65
C LYS A 67 8.02 10.97 -14.22
N VAL A 68 8.03 10.73 -12.91
CA VAL A 68 7.98 9.42 -12.29
C VAL A 68 6.79 9.36 -11.35
N GLY A 69 6.19 8.18 -11.24
CA GLY A 69 5.13 7.89 -10.28
C GLY A 69 5.44 6.64 -9.45
N LYS A 70 4.64 6.41 -8.41
CA LYS A 70 4.73 5.24 -7.53
C LYS A 70 3.48 4.39 -7.67
N LEU A 71 3.64 3.07 -7.80
CA LEU A 71 2.51 2.14 -7.81
C LEU A 71 1.79 2.11 -6.46
N ASP A 72 0.46 2.24 -6.47
CA ASP A 72 -0.42 2.06 -5.31
C ASP A 72 -0.96 0.62 -5.27
N PHE A 73 -0.54 -0.16 -4.28
CA PHE A 73 -0.88 -1.58 -4.15
C PHE A 73 -2.10 -1.86 -3.27
N ASN A 74 -2.86 -0.85 -2.84
CA ASN A 74 -3.98 -1.04 -1.92
C ASN A 74 -5.22 -1.74 -2.53
N ASN A 75 -5.24 -2.02 -3.84
CA ASN A 75 -6.42 -2.56 -4.50
C ASN A 75 -6.09 -3.73 -5.46
N LYS A 76 -6.79 -4.86 -5.28
CA LYS A 76 -6.65 -6.13 -6.04
C LYS A 76 -6.79 -5.96 -7.56
N ASN A 77 -7.56 -4.95 -8.00
CA ASN A 77 -7.77 -4.64 -9.41
C ASN A 77 -6.92 -3.44 -9.88
N ALA A 78 -6.05 -2.93 -9.00
CA ALA A 78 -5.33 -1.67 -9.14
C ALA A 78 -3.81 -1.86 -9.19
N SER A 79 -3.31 -3.03 -9.61
CA SER A 79 -1.87 -3.25 -9.87
C SER A 79 -1.27 -2.31 -10.94
N LYS A 80 -2.07 -1.36 -11.42
CA LYS A 80 -1.76 -0.34 -12.41
C LYS A 80 -2.04 1.08 -11.95
N ILE A 81 -2.57 1.27 -10.74
CA ILE A 81 -2.78 2.61 -10.22
C ILE A 81 -1.44 3.17 -9.79
N THR A 82 -1.13 4.34 -10.31
CA THR A 82 0.11 5.06 -10.09
C THR A 82 -0.22 6.42 -9.51
N GLU A 83 0.39 6.75 -8.38
CA GLU A 83 0.39 8.10 -7.82
C GLU A 83 1.52 8.92 -8.47
N VAL A 84 1.20 10.11 -8.97
CA VAL A 84 2.17 11.08 -9.47
C VAL A 84 2.04 12.34 -8.64
N ARG A 85 3.16 12.84 -8.14
CA ARG A 85 3.22 14.07 -7.34
C ARG A 85 3.71 15.25 -8.18
N SER A 86 3.32 16.45 -7.78
CA SER A 86 3.93 17.68 -8.26
C SER A 86 5.38 17.78 -7.80
N VAL A 87 6.19 18.56 -8.54
CA VAL A 87 7.61 18.78 -8.21
C VAL A 87 7.77 19.43 -6.83
N ASP A 88 6.85 20.31 -6.43
CA ASP A 88 6.80 20.93 -5.11
C ASP A 88 6.21 20.02 -4.01
N GLY A 89 5.67 18.85 -4.38
CA GLY A 89 5.05 17.89 -3.47
C GLY A 89 3.70 18.31 -2.87
N LYS A 90 3.11 19.43 -3.32
CA LYS A 90 1.85 19.98 -2.80
C LYS A 90 0.60 19.28 -3.37
N TYR A 91 0.70 18.77 -4.60
CA TYR A 91 -0.39 18.16 -5.34
C TYR A 91 -0.04 16.74 -5.78
N SER A 92 -1.05 15.92 -6.00
CA SER A 92 -0.90 14.60 -6.60
C SER A 92 -2.15 14.17 -7.33
N LEU A 93 -2.02 13.11 -8.12
CA LEU A 93 -3.15 12.38 -8.68
C LEU A 93 -2.88 10.89 -8.68
N GLN A 94 -3.94 10.09 -8.73
CA GLN A 94 -3.87 8.66 -8.96
C GLN A 94 -4.52 8.34 -10.30
N PHE A 95 -3.83 7.54 -11.12
CA PHE A 95 -4.34 7.15 -12.43
C PHE A 95 -3.87 5.74 -12.80
N ASP A 96 -4.61 5.07 -13.69
CA ASP A 96 -4.21 3.80 -14.28
C ASP A 96 -3.15 4.04 -15.37
N TYR A 97 -1.92 3.53 -15.19
CA TYR A 97 -0.80 3.87 -16.07
C TYR A 97 -0.94 3.33 -17.50
N ASP A 98 -1.72 2.26 -17.70
CA ASP A 98 -1.94 1.65 -19.00
C ASP A 98 -2.99 2.41 -19.82
N THR A 99 -4.08 2.82 -19.16
CA THR A 99 -5.25 3.41 -19.80
C THR A 99 -5.29 4.93 -19.71
N GLY A 100 -4.51 5.52 -18.81
CA GLY A 100 -4.51 6.95 -18.53
C GLY A 100 -5.74 7.42 -17.77
N VAL A 101 -6.62 6.53 -17.28
CA VAL A 101 -7.84 6.89 -16.55
C VAL A 101 -7.47 7.43 -15.18
N ILE A 102 -7.89 8.66 -14.90
CA ILE A 102 -7.61 9.33 -13.62
C ILE A 102 -8.72 8.99 -12.64
N TRP A 103 -8.33 8.62 -11.42
CA TRP A 103 -9.25 8.21 -10.35
C TRP A 103 -9.42 9.33 -9.34
N THR A 104 -8.31 9.92 -8.91
CA THR A 104 -8.32 10.96 -7.89
C THR A 104 -7.33 12.07 -8.22
N VAL A 105 -7.62 13.25 -7.72
CA VAL A 105 -6.72 14.39 -7.64
C VAL A 105 -6.68 14.83 -6.18
N SER A 106 -5.50 15.21 -5.68
CA SER A 106 -5.34 15.59 -4.29
C SER A 106 -4.35 16.73 -4.10
N GLY A 107 -4.43 17.37 -2.93
CA GLY A 107 -3.43 18.31 -2.50
C GLY A 107 -3.62 18.76 -1.06
N LYS A 108 -2.57 19.36 -0.52
CA LYS A 108 -2.58 20.02 0.79
C LYS A 108 -3.22 21.40 0.69
N THR A 109 -4.53 21.44 0.49
CA THR A 109 -5.29 22.67 0.22
C THR A 109 -6.24 23.08 1.34
N ALA A 110 -6.46 22.20 2.33
CA ALA A 110 -7.29 22.49 3.49
C ALA A 110 -6.45 22.71 4.75
N THR A 111 -7.10 23.28 5.76
CA THR A 111 -6.56 23.38 7.12
C THR A 111 -7.47 22.68 8.11
N ILE A 112 -6.93 22.33 9.27
CA ILE A 112 -7.71 21.66 10.33
C ILE A 112 -8.93 22.48 10.77
N ASP A 113 -8.84 23.81 10.72
CA ASP A 113 -9.95 24.71 11.05
C ASP A 113 -11.16 24.60 10.10
N GLN A 114 -10.96 24.02 8.91
CA GLN A 114 -12.04 23.74 7.96
C GLN A 114 -12.77 22.42 8.26
N ILE A 115 -12.21 21.57 9.13
CA ILE A 115 -12.86 20.36 9.61
C ILE A 115 -13.68 20.72 10.86
N SER A 116 -14.93 20.25 10.94
CA SER A 116 -15.78 20.63 12.07
C SER A 116 -15.21 20.12 13.39
N LYS A 117 -15.44 20.87 14.48
CA LYS A 117 -14.99 20.46 15.83
C LYS A 117 -15.51 19.08 16.22
N GLN A 118 -16.74 18.77 15.83
CA GLN A 118 -17.34 17.46 16.09
C GLN A 118 -16.58 16.33 15.39
N GLU A 119 -16.25 16.47 14.10
CA GLU A 119 -15.48 15.47 13.35
C GLU A 119 -14.08 15.28 13.94
N GLN A 120 -13.42 16.38 14.31
CA GLN A 120 -12.12 16.34 14.98
C GLN A 120 -12.20 15.59 16.32
N GLU A 121 -13.21 15.90 17.15
CA GLU A 121 -13.44 15.23 18.43
C GLU A 121 -13.74 13.74 18.27
N ASP A 122 -14.50 13.35 17.24
CA ASP A 122 -14.81 11.95 16.95
C ASP A 122 -13.57 11.16 16.55
N VAL A 123 -12.69 11.73 15.72
CA VAL A 123 -11.40 11.12 15.39
C VAL A 123 -10.52 10.96 16.64
N LEU A 124 -10.42 12.01 17.48
CA LEU A 124 -9.65 11.94 18.72
C LEU A 124 -10.22 10.92 19.71
N LYS A 125 -11.54 10.76 19.77
CA LYS A 125 -12.21 9.76 20.61
C LYS A 125 -11.83 8.35 20.16
N TRP A 126 -11.82 8.07 18.86
CA TRP A 126 -11.36 6.80 18.33
C TRP A 126 -9.89 6.54 18.64
N LEU A 127 -8.99 7.49 18.35
CA LEU A 127 -7.56 7.37 18.63
C LEU A 127 -7.28 7.05 20.11
N LYS A 128 -7.95 7.76 21.03
CA LYS A 128 -7.83 7.53 22.48
C LYS A 128 -8.43 6.19 22.92
N ALA A 129 -9.51 5.74 22.30
CA ALA A 129 -10.11 4.44 22.59
C ALA A 129 -9.22 3.28 22.11
N ILE A 130 -8.58 3.44 20.96
CA ILE A 130 -7.68 2.43 20.37
C ILE A 130 -6.35 2.37 21.15
N TYR A 131 -5.72 3.53 21.37
CA TYR A 131 -4.44 3.60 22.04
C TYR A 131 -4.28 4.87 22.89
N PRO A 132 -4.66 4.86 24.18
CA PRO A 132 -4.69 6.06 25.02
C PRO A 132 -3.32 6.60 25.42
N LYS A 133 -2.24 5.86 25.20
CA LYS A 133 -0.90 6.21 25.71
C LYS A 133 -0.16 7.26 24.86
N LYS A 134 -0.58 7.51 23.61
CA LYS A 134 -0.02 8.56 22.77
C LYS A 134 -0.78 9.88 22.96
N LYS A 135 -0.08 10.99 22.72
CA LYS A 135 -0.68 12.33 22.68
C LYS A 135 -1.07 12.63 21.24
N TYR A 136 -2.33 12.93 21.03
CA TYR A 136 -2.87 13.23 19.70
C TYR A 136 -3.11 14.73 19.56
N ALA A 137 -2.48 15.32 18.57
CA ALA A 137 -2.70 16.67 18.11
C ALA A 137 -2.63 16.65 16.58
N PHE A 138 -3.60 17.28 15.93
CA PHE A 138 -3.63 17.39 14.48
C PHE A 138 -2.58 18.39 14.01
N ASP A 139 -1.98 18.09 12.87
CA ASP A 139 -1.25 19.08 12.09
C ASP A 139 -2.25 20.09 11.50
N ASN A 140 -1.76 21.29 11.22
CA ASN A 140 -2.62 22.32 10.63
C ASN A 140 -2.98 22.01 9.17
N GLU A 141 -2.06 21.41 8.40
CA GLU A 141 -2.30 21.06 7.00
C GLU A 141 -3.16 19.81 6.88
N VAL A 142 -4.22 19.89 6.06
CA VAL A 142 -5.09 18.75 5.73
C VAL A 142 -4.99 18.50 4.23
N GLU A 143 -4.76 17.24 3.88
CA GLU A 143 -4.80 16.79 2.48
C GLU A 143 -6.25 16.49 2.09
N VAL A 144 -6.66 17.02 0.95
CA VAL A 144 -7.99 16.79 0.37
C VAL A 144 -7.82 15.95 -0.88
N ILE A 145 -8.53 14.84 -0.95
CA ILE A 145 -8.52 13.91 -2.08
C ILE A 145 -9.91 13.93 -2.70
N HIS A 146 -10.02 14.40 -3.93
CA HIS A 146 -11.26 14.39 -4.69
C HIS A 146 -11.29 13.22 -5.65
N GLN A 147 -12.48 12.64 -5.84
CA GLN A 147 -12.74 11.74 -6.96
C GLN A 147 -12.71 12.54 -8.27
N PHE A 148 -12.23 11.91 -9.34
CA PHE A 148 -12.14 12.53 -10.66
C PHE A 148 -12.95 11.73 -11.68
N THR A 149 -13.85 12.38 -12.42
CA THR A 149 -14.51 11.75 -13.56
C THR A 149 -13.74 12.11 -14.83
N ASP A 150 -13.15 11.09 -15.46
CA ASP A 150 -12.54 11.23 -16.77
C ASP A 150 -13.58 11.58 -17.84
N GLU A 151 -13.23 12.36 -18.86
CA GLU A 151 -14.12 12.72 -19.96
C GLU A 151 -14.75 11.48 -20.62
N LYS A 152 -13.97 10.40 -20.79
CA LYS A 152 -14.46 9.13 -21.38
C LYS A 152 -15.52 8.43 -20.54
N LEU A 153 -15.54 8.69 -19.24
CA LEU A 153 -16.46 8.09 -18.27
C LEU A 153 -17.57 9.08 -17.87
N SER A 154 -17.44 10.33 -18.29
CA SER A 154 -18.34 11.42 -17.95
C SER A 154 -19.61 11.36 -18.79
N LYS A 155 -20.76 11.46 -18.11
CA LYS A 155 -22.07 11.62 -18.78
C LYS A 155 -22.21 13.00 -19.43
N THR A 156 -21.38 13.97 -19.04
CA THR A 156 -21.43 15.37 -19.51
C THR A 156 -20.37 15.67 -20.57
N SER A 157 -19.59 14.67 -20.99
CA SER A 157 -18.46 14.82 -21.94
C SER A 157 -17.44 15.87 -21.48
N LYS A 158 -17.30 16.04 -20.16
CA LYS A 158 -16.29 16.92 -19.55
C LYS A 158 -15.62 16.20 -18.40
N ALA A 159 -14.31 16.35 -18.32
CA ALA A 159 -13.56 15.96 -17.12
C ALA A 159 -13.95 16.86 -15.95
N GLU A 160 -14.16 16.27 -14.78
CA GLU A 160 -14.63 17.00 -13.60
C GLU A 160 -13.97 16.50 -12.31
N VAL A 161 -13.70 17.45 -11.41
CA VAL A 161 -13.38 17.18 -10.01
C VAL A 161 -14.71 17.05 -9.28
N ARG A 162 -15.01 15.86 -8.75
CA ARG A 162 -16.29 15.57 -8.10
C ARG A 162 -16.34 16.20 -6.71
N GLU A 163 -17.53 16.51 -6.21
CA GLU A 163 -17.69 17.02 -4.83
C GLU A 163 -17.32 15.96 -3.77
N GLU A 164 -17.44 14.68 -4.12
CA GLU A 164 -16.99 13.57 -3.30
C GLU A 164 -15.51 13.69 -2.96
N LYS A 165 -15.22 13.69 -1.67
CA LYS A 165 -13.86 13.88 -1.17
C LYS A 165 -13.56 13.10 0.09
N THR A 166 -12.28 12.88 0.29
CA THR A 166 -11.70 12.38 1.53
C THR A 166 -10.76 13.44 2.08
N TYR A 167 -10.87 13.70 3.38
CA TYR A 167 -9.87 14.47 4.11
C TYR A 167 -8.92 13.52 4.81
N GLU A 168 -7.63 13.71 4.61
CA GLU A 168 -6.57 13.02 5.34
C GLU A 168 -6.05 13.94 6.44
N LEU A 169 -6.50 13.68 7.66
CA LEU A 169 -6.06 14.37 8.87
C LEU A 169 -4.81 13.67 9.39
N LYS A 170 -3.73 14.41 9.60
CA LYS A 170 -2.46 13.88 10.08
C LYS A 170 -2.08 14.51 11.41
N GLY A 171 -1.20 13.84 12.12
CA GLY A 171 -0.50 14.38 13.28
C GLY A 171 0.70 13.51 13.58
N LYS A 172 1.38 13.82 14.69
CA LYS A 172 2.53 13.03 15.10
C LYS A 172 2.15 11.57 15.36
N ASP A 173 2.69 10.66 14.55
CA ASP A 173 2.51 9.21 14.62
C ASP A 173 1.08 8.71 14.34
N PHE A 174 0.23 9.48 13.66
CA PHE A 174 -1.08 8.98 13.25
C PHE A 174 -1.65 9.68 12.01
N SER A 175 -2.59 9.01 11.35
CA SER A 175 -3.46 9.59 10.34
C SER A 175 -4.89 9.07 10.45
N ALA A 176 -5.85 9.84 9.95
CA ALA A 176 -7.24 9.45 9.86
C ALA A 176 -7.87 9.96 8.55
N SER A 177 -8.65 9.10 7.89
CA SER A 177 -9.41 9.46 6.69
C SER A 177 -10.87 9.76 7.06
N LEU A 178 -11.35 10.93 6.67
CA LEU A 178 -12.74 11.34 6.81
C LEU A 178 -13.39 11.36 5.43
N HIS A 179 -14.37 10.49 5.22
CA HIS A 179 -15.01 10.28 3.93
C HIS A 179 -16.30 11.11 3.82
N LYS A 180 -16.39 11.93 2.77
CA LYS A 180 -17.59 12.65 2.35
C LYS A 180 -17.94 12.20 0.94
N LEU A 181 -18.65 11.08 0.85
CA LEU A 181 -18.96 10.38 -0.39
C LEU A 181 -20.46 10.49 -0.69
N ASP A 182 -20.83 10.52 -1.97
CA ASP A 182 -22.22 10.65 -2.38
C ASP A 182 -23.03 9.40 -1.97
N GLY A 183 -24.26 9.62 -1.52
CA GLY A 183 -25.16 8.56 -1.06
C GLY A 183 -24.71 7.80 0.20
N ILE A 184 -23.63 8.21 0.87
CA ILE A 184 -23.12 7.56 2.08
C ILE A 184 -22.98 8.62 3.20
N PRO A 185 -23.51 8.37 4.42
CA PRO A 185 -23.28 9.27 5.54
C PRO A 185 -21.79 9.50 5.79
N GLU A 186 -21.44 10.74 6.11
CA GLU A 186 -20.07 11.10 6.47
C GLU A 186 -19.57 10.20 7.60
N HIS A 187 -18.36 9.68 7.44
CA HIS A 187 -17.80 8.74 8.40
C HIS A 187 -16.27 8.76 8.36
N ILE A 188 -15.67 8.35 9.47
CA ILE A 188 -14.25 8.03 9.51
C ILE A 188 -14.09 6.70 8.76
N GLY A 189 -13.30 6.71 7.69
CA GLY A 189 -13.05 5.51 6.88
C GLY A 189 -11.97 4.65 7.50
N HIS A 190 -10.84 5.27 7.81
CA HIS A 190 -9.60 4.61 8.20
C HIS A 190 -8.84 5.41 9.27
N ILE A 191 -8.18 4.72 10.20
CA ILE A 191 -7.21 5.31 11.14
C ILE A 191 -5.95 4.46 11.16
N THR A 192 -4.78 5.11 11.09
CA THR A 192 -3.49 4.48 11.35
C THR A 192 -2.79 5.15 12.53
N ILE A 193 -2.19 4.34 13.40
CA ILE A 193 -1.28 4.81 14.46
C ILE A 193 0.08 4.16 14.21
N ASP A 194 1.10 4.98 14.05
CA ASP A 194 2.48 4.55 13.80
C ASP A 194 3.24 4.37 15.12
N PHE A 195 4.12 3.37 15.13
CA PHE A 195 4.98 3.03 16.26
C PHE A 195 6.41 2.89 15.78
N ASP A 196 7.33 3.60 16.42
CA ASP A 196 8.75 3.31 16.28
C ASP A 196 8.99 1.86 16.74
N LYS A 197 9.92 1.15 16.08
CA LYS A 197 10.30 -0.22 16.46
C LYS A 197 10.64 -0.36 17.96
N LYS A 198 11.24 0.68 18.57
CA LYS A 198 11.62 0.70 20.00
C LYS A 198 10.43 0.80 20.96
N GLU A 199 9.26 1.22 20.48
CA GLU A 199 8.02 1.30 21.26
C GLU A 199 7.28 -0.06 21.31
N LEU A 200 7.67 -1.00 20.44
CA LEU A 200 7.01 -2.30 20.32
C LEU A 200 7.42 -3.26 21.44
N ASP A 201 6.47 -4.10 21.85
CA ASP A 201 6.74 -5.20 22.77
C ASP A 201 7.83 -6.14 22.19
N PRO A 202 8.91 -6.45 22.95
CA PRO A 202 10.01 -7.26 22.44
C PRO A 202 9.60 -8.68 22.00
N LYS A 203 8.59 -9.27 22.64
CA LYS A 203 8.10 -10.61 22.29
C LYS A 203 7.29 -10.58 20.98
N LEU A 204 6.48 -9.55 20.78
CA LEU A 204 5.80 -9.30 19.51
C LEU A 204 6.82 -9.09 18.39
N LEU A 205 7.82 -8.23 18.60
CA LEU A 205 8.89 -7.98 17.65
C LEU A 205 9.62 -9.29 17.26
N LYS A 206 9.98 -10.11 18.24
CA LYS A 206 10.61 -11.41 17.99
C LYS A 206 9.71 -12.32 17.16
N THR A 207 8.42 -12.39 17.50
CA THR A 207 7.44 -13.22 16.78
C THR A 207 7.33 -12.82 15.30
N VAL A 208 7.31 -11.52 15.03
CA VAL A 208 7.26 -10.96 13.67
C VAL A 208 8.54 -11.29 12.90
N VAL A 209 9.71 -11.07 13.50
CA VAL A 209 11.01 -11.36 12.85
C VAL A 209 11.14 -12.85 12.53
N ASP A 210 10.81 -13.73 13.49
CA ASP A 210 10.88 -15.18 13.30
C ASP A 210 9.94 -15.65 12.18
N ALA A 211 8.78 -15.01 12.04
CA ALA A 211 7.82 -15.31 10.99
C ALA A 211 8.29 -14.82 9.61
N ALA A 212 8.87 -13.63 9.52
CA ALA A 212 9.42 -13.11 8.25
C ALA A 212 10.49 -14.04 7.66
N GLN A 213 11.34 -14.61 8.53
CA GLN A 213 12.38 -15.56 8.14
C GLN A 213 11.85 -16.88 7.58
N THR A 214 10.56 -17.18 7.72
CA THR A 214 9.97 -18.41 7.16
C THR A 214 9.67 -18.30 5.66
N VAL A 215 9.52 -17.08 5.14
CA VAL A 215 9.17 -16.82 3.73
C VAL A 215 10.25 -16.05 2.97
N SER A 216 11.24 -15.50 3.68
CA SER A 216 12.30 -14.67 3.11
C SER A 216 13.64 -15.00 3.76
N THR A 217 14.69 -15.08 2.94
CA THR A 217 16.07 -15.19 3.41
C THR A 217 16.69 -13.83 3.73
N ASN A 218 16.01 -12.74 3.36
CA ASN A 218 16.46 -11.39 3.69
C ASN A 218 16.28 -11.12 5.18
N LYS A 219 17.20 -10.33 5.74
CA LYS A 219 17.04 -9.79 7.08
C LYS A 219 15.82 -8.87 7.10
N PHE A 220 14.90 -9.12 8.03
CA PHE A 220 13.71 -8.29 8.23
C PHE A 220 14.07 -7.04 9.03
N GLU A 221 14.00 -5.87 8.40
CA GLU A 221 14.49 -4.60 8.97
C GLU A 221 13.43 -3.49 8.89
N MET A 222 12.44 -3.54 9.78
CA MET A 222 11.46 -2.46 9.92
C MET A 222 11.94 -1.33 10.83
N THR A 223 11.58 -0.10 10.49
CA THR A 223 11.74 1.09 11.33
C THR A 223 10.49 1.42 12.13
N THR A 224 9.33 1.24 11.50
CA THR A 224 8.01 1.52 12.08
C THR A 224 7.06 0.34 11.89
N ALA A 225 6.05 0.27 12.75
CA ALA A 225 4.90 -0.63 12.62
C ALA A 225 3.61 0.17 12.77
N GLN A 226 2.51 -0.36 12.26
CA GLN A 226 1.25 0.36 12.22
C GLN A 226 0.14 -0.44 12.90
N LEU A 227 -0.65 0.24 13.72
CA LEU A 227 -1.95 -0.24 14.14
C LEU A 227 -3.00 0.35 13.20
N ARG A 228 -3.53 -0.49 12.32
CA ARG A 228 -4.46 -0.14 11.25
C ARG A 228 -5.89 -0.40 11.73
N VAL A 229 -6.77 0.59 11.61
CA VAL A 229 -8.19 0.49 11.99
C VAL A 229 -9.08 0.87 10.81
N ASP A 230 -9.87 -0.09 10.34
CA ASP A 230 -10.88 0.15 9.31
C ASP A 230 -12.26 0.33 9.96
N LEU A 231 -12.87 1.49 9.74
CA LEU A 231 -14.13 1.95 10.33
C LEU A 231 -15.26 2.06 9.32
N SER A 232 -14.98 1.85 8.03
CA SER A 232 -15.98 1.97 6.95
C SER A 232 -17.26 1.18 7.27
N PRO A 233 -18.45 1.81 7.24
CA PRO A 233 -19.72 1.14 7.55
C PRO A 233 -20.06 0.06 6.52
N ILE A 234 -19.55 0.19 5.28
CA ILE A 234 -19.71 -0.78 4.20
C ILE A 234 -18.97 -2.09 4.53
N ILE A 235 -17.78 -1.98 5.12
CA ILE A 235 -16.87 -3.11 5.35
C ILE A 235 -17.08 -3.69 6.76
N SER A 236 -17.29 -2.82 7.75
CA SER A 236 -17.13 -3.15 9.17
C SER A 236 -18.43 -3.54 9.87
N LYS A 237 -19.62 -3.31 9.26
CA LYS A 237 -20.94 -3.49 9.91
C LYS A 237 -20.96 -2.94 11.34
N ASN A 238 -20.35 -1.77 11.55
CA ASN A 238 -20.19 -1.07 12.83
C ASN A 238 -19.28 -1.76 13.88
N LYS A 239 -18.39 -2.66 13.47
CA LYS A 239 -17.33 -3.20 14.34
C LYS A 239 -15.94 -2.90 13.76
N PRO A 240 -15.11 -2.10 14.45
CA PRO A 240 -13.78 -1.74 13.94
C PRO A 240 -12.96 -2.99 13.65
N ASN A 241 -12.36 -3.05 12.47
CA ASN A 241 -11.35 -4.05 12.18
C ASN A 241 -9.98 -3.46 12.53
N ILE A 242 -9.36 -3.96 13.59
CA ILE A 242 -8.06 -3.49 14.09
C ILE A 242 -7.02 -4.57 13.80
N THR A 243 -5.89 -4.21 13.19
CA THR A 243 -4.78 -5.14 12.93
C THR A 243 -3.44 -4.45 13.11
N TRP A 244 -2.45 -5.17 13.64
CA TRP A 244 -1.05 -4.79 13.46
C TRP A 244 -0.62 -5.04 12.02
N VAL A 245 0.23 -4.15 11.50
CA VAL A 245 0.91 -4.28 10.22
C VAL A 245 2.40 -3.99 10.44
N PHE A 246 3.24 -4.94 10.03
CA PHE A 246 4.70 -4.82 10.06
C PHE A 246 5.23 -4.97 8.65
N HIS A 247 6.02 -4.01 8.20
CA HIS A 247 6.50 -3.95 6.82
C HIS A 247 7.94 -3.44 6.75
N ASP A 248 8.76 -4.06 5.92
CA ASP A 248 10.16 -3.65 5.67
C ASP A 248 10.46 -3.42 4.17
N GLY A 249 9.41 -3.34 3.34
CA GLY A 249 9.53 -3.27 1.89
C GLY A 249 9.69 -4.61 1.18
N LYS A 250 10.01 -5.68 1.90
CA LYS A 250 10.23 -7.02 1.32
C LYS A 250 9.23 -8.04 1.84
N VAL A 251 8.80 -7.88 3.08
CA VAL A 251 7.84 -8.74 3.77
C VAL A 251 6.80 -7.86 4.47
N THR A 252 5.54 -8.27 4.42
CA THR A 252 4.46 -7.69 5.21
C THR A 252 3.83 -8.74 6.10
N ILE A 253 3.66 -8.42 7.39
CA ILE A 253 3.07 -9.32 8.40
C ILE A 253 1.90 -8.64 9.07
N TYR A 254 0.80 -9.38 9.21
CA TYR A 254 -0.39 -8.93 9.92
C TYR A 254 -0.60 -9.76 11.18
N ALA A 255 -0.91 -9.10 12.29
CA ALA A 255 -1.16 -9.76 13.55
C ALA A 255 -2.39 -9.19 14.27
N ASP A 256 -3.03 -10.05 15.06
CA ASP A 256 -4.12 -9.66 15.94
C ASP A 256 -3.62 -8.64 16.97
N PRO A 257 -4.34 -7.51 17.16
CA PRO A 257 -3.86 -6.39 17.97
C PRO A 257 -3.79 -6.71 19.46
N ASN A 258 -4.61 -7.66 19.94
CA ASN A 258 -4.73 -7.99 21.36
C ASN A 258 -3.77 -9.11 21.77
N THR A 259 -3.59 -10.09 20.88
CA THR A 259 -2.82 -11.31 21.18
C THR A 259 -1.45 -11.35 20.53
N GLY A 260 -1.18 -10.48 19.56
CA GLY A 260 0.04 -10.51 18.75
C GLY A 260 0.16 -11.74 17.86
N LYS A 261 -0.89 -12.57 17.75
CA LYS A 261 -0.88 -13.76 16.89
C LYS A 261 -0.91 -13.34 15.43
N ILE A 262 0.07 -13.82 14.66
CA ILE A 262 0.16 -13.58 13.23
C ILE A 262 -1.02 -14.28 12.54
N ASN A 263 -1.66 -13.58 11.61
CA ASN A 263 -2.75 -14.14 10.80
C ASN A 263 -2.43 -14.12 9.30
N SER A 264 -1.46 -13.32 8.86
CA SER A 264 -1.04 -13.24 7.46
C SER A 264 0.44 -12.88 7.33
N ILE A 265 1.09 -13.44 6.30
CA ILE A 265 2.46 -13.11 5.90
C ILE A 265 2.50 -12.99 4.38
N TYR A 266 3.15 -11.96 3.86
CA TYR A 266 3.36 -11.69 2.45
C TYR A 266 4.85 -11.50 2.19
N ASN A 267 5.38 -12.20 1.19
CA ASN A 267 6.67 -11.95 0.59
C ASN A 267 6.45 -11.06 -0.64
N GLU A 268 6.72 -9.76 -0.49
CA GLU A 268 6.50 -8.74 -1.51
C GLU A 268 7.44 -8.89 -2.71
N LEU A 269 8.52 -9.67 -2.55
CA LEU A 269 9.43 -10.04 -3.64
C LEU A 269 8.92 -11.22 -4.48
N GLY A 270 7.95 -11.97 -3.96
CA GLY A 270 7.35 -13.10 -4.65
C GLY A 270 6.42 -12.67 -5.78
N LYS A 271 6.42 -13.44 -6.88
CA LYS A 271 5.45 -13.28 -7.98
C LYS A 271 4.50 -14.47 -7.98
N GLN A 272 3.26 -14.25 -7.58
CA GLN A 272 2.24 -15.31 -7.51
C GLN A 272 1.92 -15.88 -8.90
N VAL A 273 1.84 -17.21 -8.99
CA VAL A 273 1.33 -17.86 -10.21
C VAL A 273 -0.15 -17.54 -10.43
N ARG A 274 -0.53 -17.26 -11.67
CA ARG A 274 -1.91 -16.99 -12.07
C ARG A 274 -2.68 -18.24 -12.51
N GLU A 275 -1.96 -19.31 -12.76
CA GLU A 275 -2.50 -20.61 -13.15
C GLU A 275 -1.77 -21.68 -12.34
N ASN A 276 -2.46 -22.77 -11.98
CA ASN A 276 -1.83 -23.91 -11.28
C ASN A 276 -1.03 -24.83 -12.21
N LYS A 277 -0.71 -24.39 -13.43
CA LYS A 277 0.11 -25.18 -14.37
C LYS A 277 1.50 -25.39 -13.76
N GLY A 278 1.81 -26.63 -13.41
CA GLY A 278 3.11 -27.01 -12.84
C GLY A 278 3.21 -27.00 -11.32
N ILE A 279 2.10 -26.78 -10.59
CA ILE A 279 2.06 -26.94 -9.13
C ILE A 279 0.86 -27.80 -8.74
N SER A 280 1.14 -29.02 -8.27
CA SER A 280 0.14 -29.93 -7.74
C SER A 280 -0.30 -29.55 -6.31
N GLU A 281 -1.47 -30.02 -5.91
CA GLU A 281 -1.97 -29.88 -4.53
C GLU A 281 -1.02 -30.49 -3.48
N LYS A 282 -0.32 -31.57 -3.86
CA LYS A 282 0.72 -32.20 -3.03
C LYS A 282 1.91 -31.27 -2.83
N GLU A 283 2.44 -30.70 -3.90
CA GLU A 283 3.58 -29.77 -3.82
C GLU A 283 3.20 -28.50 -3.05
N ALA A 284 1.97 -28.00 -3.25
CA ALA A 284 1.48 -26.87 -2.49
C ALA A 284 1.42 -27.18 -0.98
N ARG A 285 0.97 -28.38 -0.60
CA ARG A 285 1.01 -28.84 0.80
C ARG A 285 2.42 -28.92 1.35
N GLU A 286 3.35 -29.50 0.60
CA GLU A 286 4.74 -29.67 1.04
C GLU A 286 5.43 -28.32 1.28
N ALA A 287 5.16 -27.33 0.43
CA ALA A 287 5.67 -25.97 0.61
C ALA A 287 5.05 -25.23 1.80
N VAL A 288 3.72 -25.36 2.00
CA VAL A 288 2.95 -24.53 2.94
C VAL A 288 2.95 -25.10 4.36
N ALA A 289 2.85 -26.43 4.51
CA ALA A 289 2.64 -27.06 5.82
C ALA A 289 3.73 -26.75 6.87
N PRO A 290 5.04 -26.75 6.54
CA PRO A 290 6.08 -26.44 7.51
C PRO A 290 5.96 -25.01 8.06
N ILE A 291 5.70 -24.04 7.18
CA ILE A 291 5.53 -22.63 7.58
C ILE A 291 4.28 -22.48 8.42
N VAL A 292 3.19 -23.13 8.02
CA VAL A 292 1.93 -23.04 8.73
C VAL A 292 2.01 -23.59 10.15
N LYS A 293 2.71 -24.71 10.32
CA LYS A 293 2.97 -25.29 11.63
C LYS A 293 3.87 -24.39 12.48
N LYS A 294 4.91 -23.81 11.90
CA LYS A 294 5.88 -22.96 12.63
C LYS A 294 5.28 -21.63 13.07
N VAL A 295 4.58 -20.93 12.18
CA VAL A 295 4.09 -19.56 12.44
C VAL A 295 2.73 -19.58 13.14
N PHE A 296 1.78 -20.38 12.66
CA PHE A 296 0.39 -20.33 13.12
C PHE A 296 0.06 -21.47 14.09
N ASN A 297 0.99 -22.40 14.34
CA ASN A 297 0.77 -23.61 15.12
C ASN A 297 -0.44 -24.45 14.65
N ILE A 298 -0.67 -24.49 13.34
CA ILE A 298 -1.74 -25.30 12.74
C ILE A 298 -1.11 -26.59 12.20
N ASP A 299 -1.65 -27.73 12.63
CA ASP A 299 -1.34 -29.02 12.01
C ASP A 299 -2.23 -29.21 10.76
N MET A 300 -1.59 -29.36 9.60
CA MET A 300 -2.26 -29.52 8.31
C MET A 300 -2.74 -30.95 8.04
N ASN A 301 -2.54 -31.89 8.97
CA ASN A 301 -3.07 -33.25 8.87
C ASN A 301 -4.60 -33.26 8.75
N GLY A 302 -5.10 -33.96 7.72
CA GLY A 302 -6.54 -34.05 7.42
C GLY A 302 -7.15 -32.80 6.78
N TYR A 303 -6.35 -31.80 6.41
CA TYR A 303 -6.82 -30.75 5.50
C TYR A 303 -6.98 -31.31 4.09
N SER A 304 -7.93 -30.82 3.32
CA SER A 304 -7.93 -30.90 1.85
C SER A 304 -7.19 -29.69 1.28
N VAL A 305 -6.57 -29.82 0.10
CA VAL A 305 -6.01 -28.69 -0.66
C VAL A 305 -6.77 -28.61 -1.96
N LYS A 306 -7.13 -27.42 -2.42
CA LYS A 306 -7.67 -27.19 -3.75
C LYS A 306 -7.14 -25.88 -4.32
N TRP A 307 -6.88 -25.87 -5.62
CA TRP A 307 -6.67 -24.62 -6.34
C TRP A 307 -7.98 -23.83 -6.44
N ASP A 308 -7.94 -22.55 -6.11
CA ASP A 308 -9.02 -21.60 -6.30
C ASP A 308 -8.71 -20.72 -7.51
N GLY A 309 -9.38 -21.00 -8.64
CA GLY A 309 -9.18 -20.27 -9.89
C GLY A 309 -9.66 -18.81 -9.86
N THR A 310 -10.47 -18.43 -8.88
CA THR A 310 -10.94 -17.05 -8.67
C THR A 310 -9.91 -16.28 -7.85
N GLU A 311 -9.46 -16.86 -6.74
CA GLU A 311 -8.44 -16.24 -5.88
C GLU A 311 -7.02 -16.48 -6.37
N LYS A 312 -6.81 -17.29 -7.40
CA LYS A 312 -5.50 -17.65 -7.97
C LYS A 312 -4.57 -18.27 -6.92
N ASP A 313 -5.10 -18.91 -5.88
CA ASP A 313 -4.34 -19.42 -4.73
C ASP A 313 -4.75 -20.85 -4.37
N PHE A 314 -4.06 -21.45 -3.41
CA PHE A 314 -4.43 -22.74 -2.85
C PHE A 314 -5.21 -22.55 -1.56
N ALA A 315 -6.42 -23.11 -1.51
CA ALA A 315 -7.26 -23.16 -0.32
C ALA A 315 -7.07 -24.49 0.40
N PHE A 316 -6.74 -24.41 1.68
CA PHE A 316 -6.62 -25.56 2.57
C PHE A 316 -7.76 -25.52 3.59
N THR A 317 -8.59 -26.56 3.59
CA THR A 317 -9.79 -26.61 4.44
C THR A 317 -9.93 -27.94 5.16
N LYS A 318 -10.42 -27.87 6.40
CA LYS A 318 -10.74 -29.04 7.23
C LYS A 318 -12.02 -28.75 8.00
N LYS A 319 -12.87 -29.76 8.18
CA LYS A 319 -14.06 -29.63 9.03
C LYS A 319 -13.63 -29.19 10.44
N ASN A 320 -14.21 -28.10 10.93
CA ASN A 320 -13.88 -27.46 12.22
C ASN A 320 -12.40 -27.01 12.35
N GLY A 321 -11.65 -26.98 11.24
CA GLY A 321 -10.29 -26.47 11.19
C GLY A 321 -10.24 -24.99 10.85
N MET A 322 -9.09 -24.36 11.10
CA MET A 322 -8.85 -22.99 10.69
C MET A 322 -8.51 -22.97 9.21
N ASN A 323 -9.29 -22.25 8.40
CA ASN A 323 -8.99 -22.13 6.96
C ASN A 323 -7.61 -21.50 6.74
N VAL A 324 -6.88 -22.03 5.76
CA VAL A 324 -5.59 -21.48 5.33
C VAL A 324 -5.65 -21.24 3.82
N ARG A 325 -5.15 -20.10 3.37
CA ARG A 325 -4.93 -19.81 1.94
C ARG A 325 -3.47 -19.45 1.71
N ALA A 326 -2.91 -19.94 0.62
CA ALA A 326 -1.54 -19.62 0.26
C ALA A 326 -1.35 -19.49 -1.25
N ALA A 327 -0.56 -18.51 -1.65
CA ALA A 327 -0.09 -18.36 -3.02
C ALA A 327 1.38 -18.75 -3.12
N LEU A 328 1.74 -19.32 -4.27
CA LEU A 328 3.09 -19.77 -4.57
C LEU A 328 3.61 -19.05 -5.83
N ASP A 329 4.93 -18.93 -5.94
CA ASP A 329 5.59 -18.51 -7.17
C ASP A 329 5.86 -19.71 -8.09
N ALA A 330 6.38 -19.45 -9.30
CA ALA A 330 6.72 -20.50 -10.26
C ALA A 330 7.78 -21.49 -9.75
N ASN A 331 8.57 -21.10 -8.74
CA ASN A 331 9.56 -21.94 -8.07
C ASN A 331 8.99 -22.63 -6.82
N LYS A 332 7.67 -22.63 -6.64
CA LYS A 332 6.94 -23.25 -5.52
C LYS A 332 7.28 -22.63 -4.16
N LYS A 333 7.87 -21.43 -4.14
CA LYS A 333 8.10 -20.68 -2.91
C LYS A 333 6.84 -19.94 -2.51
N VAL A 334 6.66 -19.76 -1.21
CA VAL A 334 5.47 -19.09 -0.69
C VAL A 334 5.55 -17.59 -0.91
N VAL A 335 4.52 -17.06 -1.56
CA VAL A 335 4.31 -15.63 -1.81
C VAL A 335 3.45 -15.02 -0.71
N TYR A 336 2.37 -15.70 -0.30
CA TYR A 336 1.68 -15.33 0.93
C TYR A 336 1.03 -16.53 1.60
N ILE A 337 0.75 -16.37 2.90
CA ILE A 337 -0.12 -17.26 3.69
C ILE A 337 -1.08 -16.40 4.50
N ARG A 338 -2.35 -16.82 4.55
CA ARG A 338 -3.39 -16.23 5.39
C ARG A 338 -4.11 -17.33 6.14
N VAL A 339 -4.51 -17.06 7.38
CA VAL A 339 -5.26 -18.02 8.22
C VAL A 339 -6.53 -17.42 8.82
N GLY A 340 -7.51 -18.27 9.13
CA GLY A 340 -8.73 -17.89 9.82
C GLY A 340 -9.59 -16.93 8.99
N ARG A 341 -10.03 -15.81 9.58
CA ARG A 341 -10.84 -14.81 8.87
C ARG A 341 -10.11 -14.24 7.67
N ALA A 342 -8.80 -13.99 7.77
CA ALA A 342 -8.00 -13.44 6.67
C ALA A 342 -7.93 -14.38 5.45
N ALA A 343 -8.16 -15.68 5.65
CA ALA A 343 -8.22 -16.68 4.58
C ALA A 343 -9.59 -16.77 3.88
N ALA A 344 -10.56 -15.93 4.21
CA ALA A 344 -11.84 -15.92 3.50
C ALA A 344 -11.65 -15.43 2.04
N PRO A 345 -12.40 -16.02 1.07
CA PRO A 345 -12.42 -15.50 -0.30
C PRO A 345 -12.90 -14.03 -0.32
N GLY A 346 -12.47 -13.28 -1.33
CA GLY A 346 -12.84 -11.87 -1.51
C GLY A 346 -12.05 -10.88 -0.63
N ILE A 347 -11.34 -11.32 0.41
CA ILE A 347 -10.51 -10.41 1.22
C ILE A 347 -9.31 -9.92 0.41
N ILE A 348 -9.09 -8.59 0.43
CA ILE A 348 -8.06 -7.83 -0.30
C ILE A 348 -6.68 -8.52 -0.18
N LYS A 349 -5.98 -8.64 -1.31
CA LYS A 349 -4.61 -9.15 -1.42
C LYS A 349 -3.71 -7.93 -1.52
N TYR A 350 -2.60 -7.92 -0.77
CA TYR A 350 -1.56 -6.92 -0.94
C TYR A 350 -0.42 -7.47 -1.82
N ALA A 351 0.01 -6.61 -2.75
CA ALA A 351 1.32 -6.51 -3.44
C ALA A 351 1.96 -7.69 -4.22
N ALA A 352 1.35 -8.88 -4.34
CA ALA A 352 1.92 -10.01 -5.09
C ALA A 352 1.63 -10.07 -6.61
N ASP A 353 1.02 -9.04 -7.20
CA ASP A 353 0.45 -9.06 -8.54
C ASP A 353 1.28 -8.25 -9.56
N LEU A 354 2.45 -8.75 -9.97
CA LEU A 354 3.19 -8.20 -11.12
C LEU A 354 3.53 -9.29 -12.13
N GLU A 355 3.03 -9.12 -13.35
CA GLU A 355 3.33 -9.94 -14.52
C GLU A 355 4.82 -9.87 -14.89
N ALA A 356 5.37 -10.98 -15.38
CA ALA A 356 6.41 -10.94 -16.39
C ALA A 356 5.69 -11.14 -17.73
N LYS A 357 5.74 -10.16 -18.63
CA LYS A 357 5.56 -10.48 -20.04
C LYS A 357 6.72 -11.40 -20.44
N PRO A 358 6.48 -12.52 -21.14
CA PRO A 358 7.56 -13.23 -21.79
C PRO A 358 8.14 -12.28 -22.85
N HIS A 359 9.45 -12.03 -22.76
CA HIS A 359 10.22 -11.54 -23.90
C HIS A 359 10.63 -12.74 -24.75
#